data_AF-A0A8X6PB13-F1
#
_entry.id   AF-A0A8X6PB13-F1
#
_cell.length_a   1.000
_cell.length_b   1.000
_cell.length_c   1.000
_cell.angle_alpha   90.00
_cell.angle_beta   90.00
_cell.angle_gamma   90.00
#
_symmetry.space_group_name_H-M   'P 1'
#
loop_
_entity.id
_entity.type
_entity.pdbx_description
1 polymer ?
#
loop_
_entity_poly.entity_id
_entity_poly.type
_entity_poly.pdbx_seq_one_letter_code
_entity_poly.pdbx_strand_id
1 'polypeptide(L)'
;MDNTCFLCGKSFSTASNLQLHARLTHDVENKVSTCRQIKCNVCNEELVSMKPLLDHIEPAHNIAIVKETKKFDTHEAFKIWKEDVENKQLPCT
;
A
#
# COMPACT_ATOMS: atom_id res chain seq x y z
N MET A 1 12.10 -19.66 -6.05
CA MET A 1 12.82 -18.38 -6.09
C MET A 1 13.90 -18.46 -5.04
N ASP A 2 15.15 -18.59 -5.46
CA ASP A 2 16.28 -18.64 -4.54
C ASP A 2 16.55 -17.22 -4.02
N ASN A 3 16.70 -17.08 -2.70
CA ASN A 3 17.11 -15.84 -2.07
C ASN A 3 18.61 -15.91 -1.78
N THR A 4 19.40 -16.24 -2.81
CA THR A 4 20.85 -16.40 -2.70
C THR A 4 21.56 -15.19 -3.28
N CYS A 5 22.57 -14.70 -2.59
CA CYS A 5 23.41 -13.61 -3.09
C CYS A 5 24.32 -14.13 -4.19
N PHE A 6 24.19 -13.58 -5.40
CA PHE A 6 25.05 -13.97 -6.53
C PHE A 6 26.51 -13.51 -6.36
N LEU A 7 26.79 -12.53 -5.48
CA LEU A 7 28.13 -12.00 -5.23
C LEU A 7 28.92 -12.81 -4.21
N CYS A 8 28.25 -13.40 -3.21
CA CYS A 8 28.94 -14.14 -2.14
C CYS A 8 28.34 -15.52 -1.81
N GLY A 9 27.29 -15.94 -2.50
CA GLY A 9 26.64 -17.24 -2.34
C GLY A 9 25.82 -17.42 -1.06
N LYS A 10 25.68 -16.39 -0.21
CA LYS A 10 24.88 -16.49 1.03
C LYS A 10 23.39 -16.61 0.73
N SER A 11 22.73 -17.59 1.35
CA SER A 11 21.28 -17.78 1.26
C SER A 11 20.55 -17.07 2.40
N PHE A 12 19.38 -16.49 2.08
CA PHE A 12 18.53 -15.78 3.03
C PHE A 12 17.12 -16.37 3.07
N SER A 13 16.42 -16.18 4.18
CA SER A 13 15.04 -16.65 4.33
C SER A 13 14.02 -15.84 3.53
N THR A 14 14.34 -14.58 3.18
CA THR A 14 13.47 -13.67 2.43
C THR A 14 14.25 -12.83 1.44
N ALA A 15 13.57 -12.38 0.37
CA ALA A 15 14.16 -11.47 -0.61
C ALA A 15 14.60 -10.14 0.04
N SER A 16 13.83 -9.61 1.00
CA SER A 16 14.17 -8.36 1.70
C SER A 16 15.49 -8.43 2.46
N ASN A 17 15.78 -9.58 3.08
CA ASN A 17 17.04 -9.80 3.80
C ASN A 17 18.22 -9.90 2.84
N LEU A 18 18.03 -10.58 1.69
CA LEU A 18 19.03 -10.63 0.63
C LEU A 18 19.35 -9.21 0.10
N GLN A 19 18.32 -8.39 -0.13
CA GLN A 19 18.49 -7.02 -0.62
C GLN A 19 19.23 -6.13 0.38
N LEU A 20 18.89 -6.22 1.67
CA LEU A 20 19.60 -5.52 2.74
C LEU A 20 21.08 -5.93 2.78
N HIS A 21 21.36 -7.23 2.71
CA HIS A 21 22.72 -7.75 2.67
C HIS A 21 23.50 -7.22 1.46
N ALA A 22 22.93 -7.28 0.26
CA ALA A 22 23.57 -6.79 -0.96
C ALA A 22 23.93 -5.29 -0.85
N ARG A 23 23.03 -4.48 -0.28
CA ARG A 23 23.28 -3.06 -0.03
C ARG A 23 24.40 -2.83 0.99
N LEU A 24 24.34 -3.49 2.16
CA LEU A 24 25.28 -3.23 3.25
C LEU A 24 26.67 -3.86 3.04
N THR A 25 26.75 -4.98 2.32
CA THR A 25 27.99 -5.75 2.17
C THR A 25 28.68 -5.54 0.83
N HIS A 26 27.91 -5.23 -0.21
CA HIS A 26 28.41 -5.16 -1.59
C HIS A 26 28.16 -3.80 -2.25
N ASP A 27 27.62 -2.83 -1.51
CA ASP A 27 27.27 -1.49 -2.02
C ASP A 27 26.40 -1.53 -3.28
N VAL A 28 25.55 -2.57 -3.38
CA VAL A 28 24.64 -2.70 -4.50
C VAL A 28 23.47 -1.76 -4.26
N GLU A 29 23.49 -0.61 -4.95
CA GLU A 29 22.33 0.28 -5.09
C GLU A 29 21.24 -0.42 -5.91
N ASN A 30 20.50 -1.31 -5.25
CA ASN A 30 19.25 -1.76 -5.80
C ASN A 30 18.22 -0.64 -5.60
N LYS A 31 17.62 -0.16 -6.70
CA LYS A 31 16.41 0.67 -6.73
C LYS A 31 15.19 -0.10 -6.21
N VAL A 32 15.36 -0.90 -5.15
CA VAL A 32 14.26 -1.47 -4.40
C VAL A 32 13.75 -0.33 -3.57
N SER A 33 12.67 0.28 -4.05
CA SER A 33 11.76 1.15 -3.32
C SER A 33 11.35 0.42 -2.04
N THR A 34 12.19 0.52 -1.01
CA THR A 34 12.06 -0.22 0.26
C THR A 34 10.92 0.34 1.11
N CYS A 35 10.24 1.37 0.63
CA CYS A 35 8.89 1.73 1.01
C CYS A 35 8.19 2.13 -0.29
N ARG A 36 7.26 1.32 -0.80
CA ARG A 36 6.27 1.84 -1.75
C ARG A 36 5.46 2.87 -0.97
N GLN A 37 5.87 4.13 -1.04
CA GLN A 37 5.15 5.20 -0.39
C GLN A 37 3.75 5.26 -1.00
N ILE A 38 2.77 5.49 -0.14
CA ILE A 38 1.39 5.70 -0.52
C ILE A 38 1.21 7.20 -0.59
N LYS A 39 0.94 7.69 -1.81
CA LYS A 39 0.66 9.09 -2.06
C LYS A 39 -0.76 9.42 -1.57
N CYS A 40 -0.90 10.53 -0.85
CA CYS A 40 -2.21 11.09 -0.56
C CYS A 40 -2.94 11.41 -1.88
N ASN A 41 -4.24 11.12 -1.96
CA ASN A 41 -5.05 11.44 -3.14
C ASN A 41 -5.55 12.89 -3.14
N VAL A 42 -5.38 13.61 -2.04
CA VAL A 42 -5.80 15.02 -1.87
C VAL A 42 -4.62 15.97 -1.98
N CYS A 43 -3.42 15.55 -1.58
CA CYS A 43 -2.20 16.37 -1.63
C CYS A 43 -0.98 15.56 -2.10
N ASN A 44 0.19 16.18 -2.16
CA ASN A 44 1.43 15.53 -2.63
C ASN A 44 2.24 14.83 -1.53
N GLU A 45 1.69 14.67 -0.32
CA GLU A 45 2.37 13.93 0.75
C GLU A 45 2.50 12.44 0.41
N GLU A 46 3.66 11.87 0.74
CA GLU A 46 4.02 10.49 0.48
C GLU A 46 4.35 9.77 1.79
N LEU A 47 3.51 8.80 2.15
CA LEU A 47 3.56 8.14 3.46
C LEU A 47 3.99 6.68 3.36
N VAL A 48 4.67 6.18 4.39
CA VAL A 48 5.28 4.83 4.37
C VAL A 48 4.27 3.68 4.40
N SER A 49 3.02 3.92 4.80
CA SER A 49 1.95 2.90 4.81
C SER A 49 0.55 3.52 4.98
N MET A 50 -0.49 2.66 5.02
CA MET A 50 -1.88 3.09 5.15
C MET A 50 -2.20 3.77 6.48
N LYS A 51 -1.63 3.32 7.61
CA LYS A 51 -1.97 3.91 8.91
C LYS A 51 -1.55 5.38 9.02
N PRO A 52 -0.30 5.76 8.71
CA PRO A 52 0.09 7.17 8.64
C PRO A 52 -0.76 7.97 7.66
N LEU A 53 -1.15 7.38 6.52
CA LEU A 53 -2.05 8.06 5.57
C LEU A 53 -3.42 8.36 6.19
N LEU A 54 -4.03 7.42 6.91
CA LEU A 54 -5.29 7.65 7.63
C LEU A 54 -5.14 8.72 8.70
N ASP A 55 -4.05 8.67 9.47
CA ASP A 55 -3.76 9.64 10.52
C ASP A 55 -3.42 11.03 9.92
N HIS A 56 -3.02 11.10 8.65
CA HIS A 56 -2.79 12.34 7.90
C HIS A 56 -4.09 12.95 7.36
N ILE A 57 -4.93 12.16 6.67
CA ILE A 57 -6.09 12.71 5.95
C ILE A 57 -7.17 13.30 6.85
N GLU A 58 -7.33 12.76 8.07
CA GLU A 58 -8.35 13.22 9.01
C GLU A 58 -8.05 14.65 9.49
N PRO A 59 -6.89 14.97 10.10
CA PRO A 59 -6.57 16.33 10.50
C PRO A 59 -6.18 17.25 9.34
N ALA A 60 -5.52 16.76 8.29
CA ALA A 60 -4.99 17.61 7.21
C ALA A 60 -6.06 18.02 6.19
N HIS A 61 -7.02 17.14 5.90
CA HIS A 61 -8.05 17.36 4.87
C HIS A 61 -9.47 17.35 5.43
N ASN A 62 -9.64 17.15 6.74
CA ASN A 62 -10.95 17.02 7.39
C ASN A 62 -11.80 15.89 6.76
N ILE A 63 -11.14 14.79 6.36
CA ILE A 63 -11.78 13.62 5.76
C ILE A 63 -11.78 12.49 6.79
N ALA A 64 -12.95 12.19 7.35
CA ALA A 64 -13.14 11.07 8.27
C ALA A 64 -13.40 9.76 7.48
N ILE A 65 -12.48 8.80 7.56
CA ILE A 65 -12.70 7.46 6.98
C ILE A 65 -13.42 6.57 7.99
N VAL A 66 -14.69 6.27 7.69
CA VAL A 66 -15.53 5.37 8.50
C VAL A 66 -15.36 3.93 8.02
N LYS A 67 -15.14 3.01 8.97
CA LYS A 67 -15.07 1.57 8.69
C LYS A 67 -16.43 0.94 8.93
N GLU A 68 -17.05 0.40 7.90
CA GLU A 68 -18.30 -0.36 8.00
C GLU A 68 -18.09 -1.80 7.51
N THR A 69 -18.73 -2.76 8.18
CA THR A 69 -18.77 -4.17 7.74
C THR A 69 -20.19 -4.52 7.32
N LYS A 70 -20.39 -4.82 6.03
CA LYS A 70 -21.65 -5.33 5.48
C LYS A 70 -21.47 -6.78 5.01
N LYS A 71 -22.50 -7.60 5.20
CA LYS A 71 -22.55 -8.97 4.69
C LYS A 71 -23.49 -9.02 3.49
N PHE A 72 -23.12 -9.81 2.51
CA PHE A 72 -23.90 -10.04 1.31
C PHE A 72 -24.04 -11.54 1.11
N ASP A 73 -25.26 -11.98 0.82
CA ASP A 73 -25.55 -13.39 0.61
C ASP A 73 -24.99 -13.90 -0.72
N THR A 74 -24.74 -12.99 -1.67
CA THR A 74 -24.13 -13.28 -2.97
C THR A 74 -23.14 -12.19 -3.40
N HIS A 75 -22.19 -12.56 -4.25
CA HIS A 75 -21.25 -11.61 -4.86
C HIS A 75 -21.95 -10.58 -5.76
N GLU A 76 -23.08 -10.96 -6.38
CA GLU A 76 -23.87 -10.06 -7.23
C GLU A 76 -24.55 -8.96 -6.39
N ALA A 77 -25.10 -9.31 -5.23
CA ALA A 77 -25.65 -8.34 -4.29
C ALA A 77 -24.57 -7.33 -3.82
N PHE A 78 -23.33 -7.80 -3.64
CA PHE A 78 -22.20 -6.91 -3.35
C PHE A 78 -21.88 -5.96 -4.51
N LYS A 79 -21.88 -6.43 -5.77
CA LYS A 79 -21.62 -5.58 -6.93
C LYS A 79 -22.66 -4.49 -7.10
N ILE A 80 -23.95 -4.84 -7.00
CA ILE A 80 -25.06 -3.88 -7.09
C ILE A 80 -24.92 -2.82 -6.00
N TRP A 81 -24.67 -3.22 -4.76
CA TRP A 81 -24.45 -2.28 -3.67
C TRP A 81 -23.23 -1.38 -3.91
N LYS A 82 -22.12 -1.95 -4.39
CA LYS A 82 -20.89 -1.20 -4.69
C LYS A 82 -21.14 -0.13 -5.74
N GLU A 83 -21.80 -0.49 -6.84
CA GLU A 83 -22.13 0.43 -7.93
C GLU A 83 -23.09 1.54 -7.46
N ASP A 84 -24.11 1.20 -6.67
CA ASP A 84 -25.02 2.18 -6.06
C ASP A 84 -24.28 3.19 -5.17
N VAL A 85 -23.33 2.72 -4.35
CA VAL A 85 -22.51 3.58 -3.49
C VAL A 85 -21.57 4.48 -4.30
N GLU A 86 -20.90 3.93 -5.32
CA GLU A 86 -19.98 4.68 -6.18
C GLU A 86 -20.73 5.76 -7.01
N ASN A 87 -21.92 5.44 -7.51
CA ASN A 87 -22.73 6.36 -8.30
C ASN A 87 -23.45 7.43 -7.47
N LYS A 88 -23.79 7.15 -6.21
CA LYS A 88 -24.37 8.14 -5.28
C LYS A 88 -23.37 9.21 -4.82
N GLN A 89 -22.07 8.96 -4.98
CA GLN A 89 -20.99 9.88 -4.62
C GLN A 89 -20.64 10.87 -5.75
N LEU A 90 -21.37 10.87 -6.87
CA LEU A 90 -21.32 11.93 -7.87
C LEU A 90 -22.38 13.00 -7.51
N PRO A 91 -21.99 14.19 -7.00
CA PRO A 91 -22.85 15.34 -7.17
C PRO A 91 -22.96 15.57 -8.68
N CYS A 92 -24.18 15.49 -9.19
CA CYS A 92 -24.54 16.01 -10.50
C CYS A 92 -23.98 17.45 -10.61
N THR A 93 -23.04 17.68 -11.52
CA THR A 93 -22.69 19.02 -12.02
C THR A 93 -23.58 19.37 -13.20
#